data_AF-A0A422QEE6-F1
#
_entry.id   AF-A0A422QEE6-F1
#
_cell.length_a   1.000
_cell.length_b   1.000
_cell.length_c   1.000
_cell.angle_alpha   90.00
_cell.angle_beta   90.00
_cell.angle_gamma   90.00
#
_symmetry.space_group_name_H-M   'P 1'
#
loop_
_entity.id
_entity.type
_entity.pdbx_description
1 polymer ?
#
loop_
_entity_poly.entity_id
_entity_poly.type
_entity_poly.pdbx_seq_one_letter_code
_entity_poly.pdbx_strand_id
1 'polypeptide(L)'
;DADKYLRGQFVERLPQALRDGIREHGIRNSHLLSIAPTGTISLAFADNASNGIEPPYSWTYQRRKRTADGGTRSYEVCDHAWRLYRQLHGDAPLPPAFVTALEMRALDHLRMVEAVQPFIDTAISKTVNVPEDYPYEDFRDLYLEAWRAGLKGLATYRPNAVLGSVLSVAPAEDVASAAPLVADDDPLRKRFEHRPLGELESVTSKIEYSTQEGRKTAYLTVSFLRAEGAWEGRQVTVERPFEFFMPANQRTGGHQWITASMRLLSMVARAGGPIARALADMREVVWEKGPVRCGHIVRDDGVQVPVYHDSEVAAIAFMLQRMLIRRGF
;
A
#
# COMPACT_ATOMS: atom_id res chain seq x y z
N ASP A 1 -23.01 -22.64 29.12
CA ASP A 1 -23.84 -23.77 28.66
C ASP A 1 -22.91 -24.77 27.97
N ALA A 2 -22.54 -25.84 28.69
CA ALA A 2 -21.53 -26.80 28.25
C ALA A 2 -21.96 -27.54 26.97
N ASP A 3 -23.24 -27.88 26.85
CA ASP A 3 -23.77 -28.61 25.70
C ASP A 3 -23.79 -27.76 24.42
N LYS A 4 -23.94 -26.43 24.55
CA LYS A 4 -23.75 -25.53 23.40
C LYS A 4 -22.29 -25.46 22.96
N TYR A 5 -21.35 -25.40 23.90
CA TYR A 5 -19.92 -25.32 23.57
C TYR A 5 -19.40 -26.62 22.92
N LEU A 6 -19.82 -27.78 23.45
CA LEU A 6 -19.41 -29.09 22.97
C LEU A 6 -19.95 -29.47 21.58
N ARG A 7 -20.93 -28.71 21.06
CA ARG A 7 -21.46 -28.79 19.69
C ARG A 7 -20.76 -27.84 18.71
N GLY A 8 -19.73 -27.12 19.16
CA GLY A 8 -18.92 -26.29 18.27
C GLY A 8 -18.11 -27.15 17.30
N GLN A 9 -18.06 -26.78 16.01
CA GLN A 9 -17.37 -27.55 14.96
C GLN A 9 -15.91 -27.92 15.28
N PHE A 10 -15.19 -27.06 16.02
CA PHE A 10 -13.83 -27.37 16.47
C PHE A 10 -13.83 -28.39 17.60
N VAL A 11 -14.67 -28.17 18.62
CA VAL A 11 -14.74 -29.00 19.83
C VAL A 11 -15.22 -30.43 19.51
N GLU A 12 -16.09 -30.58 18.51
CA GLU A 12 -16.54 -31.89 18.01
C GLU A 12 -15.41 -32.75 17.44
N ARG A 13 -14.31 -32.12 16.96
CA ARG A 13 -13.13 -32.83 16.43
C ARG A 13 -12.14 -33.25 17.50
N LEU A 14 -12.29 -32.77 18.73
CA LEU A 14 -11.36 -33.10 19.81
C LEU A 14 -11.52 -34.58 20.24
N PRO A 15 -10.42 -35.24 20.66
CA PRO A 15 -10.49 -36.56 21.27
C PRO A 15 -11.51 -36.63 22.40
N GLN A 16 -12.19 -37.77 22.53
CA GLN A 16 -13.29 -37.96 23.49
C GLN A 16 -12.89 -37.60 24.93
N ALA A 17 -11.69 -37.99 25.37
CA ALA A 17 -11.18 -37.67 26.69
C ALA A 17 -11.11 -36.14 26.96
N LEU A 18 -10.75 -35.33 25.96
CA LEU A 18 -10.74 -33.87 26.10
C LEU A 18 -12.16 -33.30 26.17
N ARG A 19 -13.09 -33.83 25.39
CA ARG A 19 -14.50 -33.41 25.40
C ARG A 19 -15.14 -33.69 26.76
N ASP A 20 -14.83 -34.85 27.35
CA ASP A 20 -15.32 -35.23 28.68
C ASP A 20 -14.71 -34.37 29.77
N GLY A 21 -13.40 -34.08 29.71
CA GLY A 21 -12.75 -33.14 30.61
C GLY A 21 -13.32 -31.72 30.53
N ILE A 22 -13.60 -31.21 29.32
CA ILE A 22 -14.26 -29.90 29.14
C ILE A 22 -15.68 -29.93 29.71
N ARG A 23 -16.41 -31.04 29.60
CA ARG A 23 -17.75 -31.16 30.19
C ARG A 23 -17.70 -31.11 31.72
N GLU A 24 -16.77 -31.83 32.32
CA GLU A 24 -16.65 -31.94 33.78
C GLU A 24 -16.11 -30.65 34.43
N HIS A 25 -15.05 -30.08 33.84
CA HIS A 25 -14.30 -28.98 34.47
C HIS A 25 -14.51 -27.62 33.78
N GLY A 26 -15.14 -27.59 32.61
CA GLY A 26 -15.23 -26.40 31.77
C GLY A 26 -13.91 -26.06 31.09
N ILE A 27 -13.89 -24.92 30.41
CA ILE A 27 -12.69 -24.33 29.82
C ILE A 27 -12.63 -22.85 30.20
N ARG A 28 -11.41 -22.36 30.49
CA ARG A 28 -11.21 -20.96 30.90
C ARG A 28 -11.30 -20.00 29.73
N ASN A 29 -10.73 -20.37 28.59
CA ASN A 29 -10.63 -19.55 27.39
C ASN A 29 -11.63 -20.05 26.35
N SER A 30 -12.40 -19.14 25.74
CA SER A 30 -13.36 -19.52 24.70
C SER A 30 -12.69 -19.98 23.41
N HIS A 31 -11.49 -19.48 23.14
CA HIS A 31 -10.63 -19.84 22.01
C HIS A 31 -9.16 -19.90 22.46
N LEU A 32 -8.38 -20.79 21.84
CA LEU A 32 -7.02 -21.13 22.27
C LEU A 32 -5.96 -20.91 21.20
N LEU A 33 -6.27 -21.19 19.92
CA LEU A 33 -5.27 -21.31 18.87
C LEU A 33 -5.55 -20.34 17.72
N SER A 34 -4.56 -19.50 17.44
CA SER A 34 -4.52 -18.60 16.28
C SER A 34 -3.11 -18.56 15.72
N ILE A 35 -2.97 -18.48 14.39
CA ILE A 35 -1.68 -18.29 13.74
C ILE A 35 -1.62 -16.85 13.23
N ALA A 36 -0.88 -16.02 13.95
CA ALA A 36 -0.64 -14.61 13.61
C ALA A 36 0.62 -14.46 12.73
N PRO A 37 0.76 -13.35 11.97
CA PRO A 37 1.99 -13.09 11.22
C PRO A 37 3.14 -12.79 12.19
N THR A 38 4.29 -13.43 11.99
CA THR A 38 5.42 -13.36 12.92
C THR A 38 6.57 -12.48 12.45
N GLY A 39 6.38 -11.57 11.49
CA GLY A 39 7.45 -10.85 10.78
C GLY A 39 8.62 -10.35 11.65
N THR A 40 8.43 -9.31 12.47
CA THR A 40 9.52 -8.75 13.27
C THR A 40 9.94 -9.66 14.44
N ILE A 41 9.00 -10.41 15.01
CA ILE A 41 9.30 -11.29 16.15
C ILE A 41 10.14 -12.49 15.72
N SER A 42 9.95 -13.00 14.51
CA SER A 42 10.78 -14.09 13.95
C SER A 42 12.22 -13.60 13.75
N LEU A 43 12.38 -12.42 13.15
CA LEU A 43 13.70 -11.81 13.00
C LEU A 43 14.40 -11.60 14.35
N ALA A 44 13.67 -11.12 15.37
CA ALA A 44 14.27 -10.75 16.65
C ALA A 44 14.55 -11.94 17.57
N PHE A 45 13.70 -12.97 17.54
CA PHE A 45 13.67 -14.01 18.57
C PHE A 45 13.66 -15.44 18.03
N ALA A 46 13.44 -15.64 16.73
CA ALA A 46 13.43 -16.96 16.10
C ALA A 46 14.47 -17.06 14.98
N ASP A 47 15.56 -16.31 15.11
CA ASP A 47 16.72 -16.35 14.21
C ASP A 47 16.37 -16.17 12.73
N ASN A 48 15.30 -15.39 12.47
CA ASN A 48 14.72 -15.18 11.16
C ASN A 48 14.27 -16.47 10.46
N ALA A 49 13.66 -17.39 11.20
CA ALA A 49 12.91 -18.50 10.62
C ALA A 49 11.70 -18.00 9.80
N SER A 50 11.20 -18.85 8.91
CA SER A 50 10.01 -18.56 8.10
C SER A 50 8.81 -18.18 8.96
N ASN A 51 8.00 -17.22 8.50
CA ASN A 51 6.99 -16.59 9.33
C ASN A 51 5.71 -17.43 9.48
N GLY A 52 5.30 -17.75 10.70
CA GLY A 52 4.11 -18.55 10.97
C GLY A 52 4.16 -19.92 10.31
N ILE A 53 3.30 -20.15 9.31
CA ILE A 53 3.30 -21.36 8.47
C ILE A 53 3.59 -21.01 6.99
N GLU A 54 4.19 -19.86 6.74
CA GLU A 54 4.58 -19.43 5.40
C GLU A 54 5.92 -20.07 5.02
N PRO A 55 6.12 -20.44 3.74
CA PRO A 55 7.47 -20.68 3.24
C PRO A 55 8.30 -19.38 3.29
N PRO A 56 9.64 -19.48 3.32
CA PRO A 56 10.52 -18.32 3.21
C PRO A 56 10.17 -17.48 1.97
N TYR A 57 9.97 -16.17 2.15
CA TYR A 57 9.69 -15.28 1.01
C TYR A 57 10.89 -15.19 0.07
N SER A 58 12.07 -15.05 0.66
CA SER A 58 13.37 -15.13 0.00
C SER A 58 14.40 -15.63 1.02
N TRP A 59 15.45 -16.30 0.55
CA TRP A 59 16.55 -16.75 1.39
C TRP A 59 17.38 -15.59 1.95
N THR A 60 17.55 -14.54 1.15
CA THR A 60 18.23 -13.31 1.54
C THR A 60 17.42 -12.10 1.07
N TYR A 61 17.36 -11.05 1.89
CA TYR A 61 16.67 -9.81 1.55
C TYR A 61 17.22 -8.61 2.33
N GLN A 62 16.99 -7.42 1.78
CA GLN A 62 17.38 -6.17 2.42
C GLN A 62 16.26 -5.62 3.29
N ARG A 63 16.55 -5.38 4.57
CA ARG A 63 15.61 -4.79 5.52
C ARG A 63 16.09 -3.40 5.96
N ARG A 64 15.26 -2.40 5.68
CA ARG A 64 15.47 -1.03 6.16
C ARG A 64 14.99 -0.89 7.61
N LYS A 65 15.88 -0.45 8.50
CA LYS A 65 15.59 -0.14 9.90
C LYS A 65 15.86 1.34 10.17
N ARG A 66 14.88 2.00 10.80
CA ARG A 66 15.04 3.38 11.26
C ARG A 66 16.02 3.41 12.44
N THR A 67 17.01 4.28 12.37
CA THR A 67 18.00 4.46 13.43
C THR A 67 17.52 5.51 14.44
N ALA A 68 18.07 5.49 15.66
CA ALA A 68 17.63 6.35 16.76
C ALA A 68 17.84 7.85 16.49
N ASP A 69 18.78 8.18 15.61
CA ASP A 69 19.06 9.52 15.07
C ASP A 69 18.07 9.96 13.97
N GLY A 70 17.05 9.15 13.67
CA GLY A 70 16.03 9.45 12.67
C GLY A 70 16.40 9.06 11.23
N GLY A 71 17.63 8.56 10.99
CA GLY A 71 18.06 8.01 9.71
C GLY A 71 17.47 6.63 9.40
N THR A 72 17.88 6.04 8.28
CA THR A 72 17.55 4.66 7.90
C THR A 72 18.82 3.92 7.51
N ARG A 73 19.02 2.72 8.02
CA ARG A 73 20.07 1.80 7.59
C ARG A 73 19.46 0.54 6.99
N SER A 74 20.02 0.05 5.88
CA SER A 74 19.68 -1.24 5.32
C SER A 74 20.58 -2.31 5.91
N TYR A 75 20.00 -3.46 6.23
CA TYR A 75 20.71 -4.64 6.68
C TYR A 75 20.32 -5.80 5.79
N GLU A 76 21.31 -6.56 5.35
CA GLU A 76 21.04 -7.87 4.77
C GLU A 76 20.55 -8.80 5.87
N VAL A 77 19.48 -9.53 5.56
CA VAL A 77 18.87 -10.51 6.45
C VAL A 77 18.80 -11.82 5.68
N CYS A 78 19.19 -12.90 6.34
CA CYS A 78 19.17 -14.25 5.80
C CYS A 78 18.18 -15.12 6.56
N ASP A 79 17.46 -16.00 5.86
CA ASP A 79 16.63 -17.04 6.47
C ASP A 79 17.50 -18.03 7.28
N HIS A 80 16.97 -18.51 8.41
CA HIS A 80 17.66 -19.44 9.30
C HIS A 80 18.11 -20.72 8.58
N ALA A 81 17.21 -21.37 7.83
CA ALA A 81 17.48 -22.65 7.20
C ALA A 81 18.53 -22.50 6.09
N TRP A 82 18.47 -21.41 5.33
CA TRP A 82 19.49 -21.09 4.34
C TRP A 82 20.87 -20.92 4.98
N ARG A 83 20.96 -20.13 6.06
CA ARG A 83 22.23 -19.84 6.71
C ARG A 83 22.83 -21.09 7.36
N LEU A 84 22.00 -21.94 7.97
CA LEU A 84 22.42 -23.24 8.51
C LEU A 84 22.91 -24.18 7.40
N TYR A 85 22.20 -24.24 6.27
CA TYR A 85 22.63 -25.04 5.12
C TYR A 85 24.00 -24.58 4.59
N ARG A 86 24.20 -23.27 4.42
CA ARG A 86 25.50 -22.70 4.02
C ARG A 86 26.61 -23.02 5.01
N GLN A 87 26.33 -23.02 6.31
CA GLN A 87 27.31 -23.41 7.32
C GLN A 87 27.72 -24.88 7.23
N LEU A 88 26.77 -25.77 6.93
CA LEU A 88 27.01 -27.23 6.88
C LEU A 88 27.60 -27.69 5.54
N HIS A 89 27.23 -27.04 4.44
CA HIS A 89 27.50 -27.51 3.07
C HIS A 89 28.23 -26.50 2.19
N GLY A 90 28.56 -25.30 2.71
CA GLY A 90 29.22 -24.25 1.95
C GLY A 90 28.39 -23.80 0.74
N ASP A 91 29.04 -23.71 -0.41
CA ASP A 91 28.45 -23.23 -1.66
C ASP A 91 27.70 -24.32 -2.46
N ALA A 92 27.47 -25.49 -1.86
CA ALA A 92 26.67 -26.54 -2.48
C ALA A 92 25.30 -26.02 -2.96
N PRO A 93 24.76 -26.55 -4.07
CA PRO A 93 23.43 -26.17 -4.53
C PRO A 93 22.37 -26.49 -3.47
N LEU A 94 21.34 -25.66 -3.36
CA LEU A 94 20.22 -25.92 -2.46
C LEU A 94 19.45 -27.16 -2.93
N PRO A 95 19.02 -28.06 -2.03
CA PRO A 95 18.27 -29.23 -2.42
C PRO A 95 16.84 -28.85 -2.83
N PRO A 96 16.12 -29.71 -3.59
CA PRO A 96 14.78 -29.40 -4.12
C PRO A 96 13.71 -29.03 -3.07
N ALA A 97 13.96 -29.34 -1.79
CA ALA A 97 13.06 -28.98 -0.69
C ALA A 97 13.13 -27.48 -0.30
N PHE A 98 14.17 -26.76 -0.72
CA PHE A 98 14.30 -25.31 -0.50
C PHE A 98 13.49 -24.57 -1.55
N VAL A 99 12.19 -24.42 -1.26
CA VAL A 99 11.24 -23.71 -2.12
C VAL A 99 10.78 -22.43 -1.41
N THR A 100 10.94 -21.29 -2.09
CA THR A 100 10.46 -20.00 -1.60
C THR A 100 8.97 -19.81 -1.87
N ALA A 101 8.39 -18.78 -1.25
CA ALA A 101 6.99 -18.45 -1.41
C ALA A 101 6.59 -18.14 -2.86
N LEU A 102 7.49 -17.57 -3.66
CA LEU A 102 7.25 -17.18 -5.05
C LEU A 102 7.39 -18.36 -6.03
N GLU A 103 8.17 -19.38 -5.67
CA GLU A 103 8.34 -20.61 -6.45
C GLU A 103 7.19 -21.61 -6.23
N MET A 104 6.46 -21.47 -5.12
CA MET A 104 5.36 -22.35 -4.76
C MET A 104 4.05 -21.94 -5.44
N ARG A 105 3.33 -22.91 -6.01
CA ARG A 105 2.03 -22.69 -6.67
C ARG A 105 0.99 -22.17 -5.67
N ALA A 106 0.12 -21.28 -6.11
CA ALA A 106 -0.95 -20.70 -5.26
C ALA A 106 -1.84 -21.77 -4.59
N LEU A 107 -2.17 -22.84 -5.30
CA LEU A 107 -2.95 -23.95 -4.76
C LEU A 107 -2.20 -24.70 -3.65
N ASP A 108 -0.87 -24.83 -3.73
CA ASP A 108 -0.08 -25.49 -2.69
C ASP A 108 0.00 -24.63 -1.42
N HIS A 109 0.03 -23.30 -1.56
CA HIS A 109 -0.14 -22.40 -0.41
C HIS A 109 -1.50 -22.59 0.27
N LEU A 110 -2.58 -22.72 -0.51
CA LEU A 110 -3.94 -22.97 0.01
C LEU A 110 -4.02 -24.31 0.74
N ARG A 111 -3.47 -25.37 0.16
CA ARG A 111 -3.42 -26.72 0.76
C ARG A 111 -2.73 -26.74 2.11
N MET A 112 -1.71 -25.90 2.30
CA MET A 112 -1.08 -25.74 3.62
C MET A 112 -2.06 -25.15 4.65
N VAL A 113 -2.88 -24.17 4.27
CA VAL A 113 -3.93 -23.63 5.15
C VAL A 113 -4.97 -24.69 5.46
N GLU A 114 -5.40 -25.45 4.45
CA GLU A 114 -6.34 -26.56 4.59
C GLU A 114 -5.85 -27.64 5.55
N ALA A 115 -4.57 -28.02 5.46
CA ALA A 115 -3.99 -29.03 6.34
C ALA A 115 -3.96 -28.59 7.81
N VAL A 116 -3.75 -27.29 8.08
CA VAL A 116 -3.54 -26.78 9.44
C VAL A 116 -4.85 -26.32 10.09
N GLN A 117 -5.80 -25.77 9.33
CA GLN A 117 -7.02 -25.17 9.86
C GLN A 117 -7.87 -26.08 10.79
N PRO A 118 -7.99 -27.41 10.57
CA PRO A 118 -8.76 -28.28 11.47
C PRO A 118 -8.30 -28.20 12.93
N PHE A 119 -7.03 -27.89 13.16
CA PHE A 119 -6.40 -27.76 14.48
C PHE A 119 -6.46 -26.35 15.07
N ILE A 120 -6.99 -25.37 14.33
CA ILE A 120 -7.05 -23.96 14.73
C ILE A 120 -8.51 -23.58 14.97
N ASP A 121 -8.85 -23.20 16.20
CA ASP A 121 -10.22 -22.84 16.58
C ASP A 121 -10.61 -21.42 16.17
N THR A 122 -9.63 -20.52 16.01
CA THR A 122 -9.82 -19.17 15.45
C THR A 122 -9.47 -19.08 13.96
N ALA A 123 -8.42 -18.38 13.56
CA ALA A 123 -8.03 -18.09 12.19
C ALA A 123 -6.51 -18.22 11.98
N ILE A 124 -6.13 -18.33 10.71
CA ILE A 124 -4.75 -18.42 10.23
C ILE A 124 -4.47 -17.20 9.35
N SER A 125 -3.44 -16.44 9.69
CA SER A 125 -2.92 -15.33 8.89
C SER A 125 -1.72 -15.81 8.06
N LYS A 126 -2.01 -16.64 7.07
CA LYS A 126 -1.07 -17.08 6.04
C LYS A 126 -1.45 -16.44 4.71
N THR A 127 -0.47 -15.89 4.03
CA THR A 127 -0.63 -15.30 2.70
C THR A 127 -0.44 -16.36 1.62
N VAL A 128 -1.36 -16.41 0.66
CA VAL A 128 -1.20 -17.11 -0.62
C VAL A 128 -0.61 -16.13 -1.62
N ASN A 129 0.66 -16.32 -1.97
CA ASN A 129 1.31 -15.50 -3.00
C ASN A 129 0.83 -15.97 -4.37
N VAL A 130 0.36 -15.02 -5.18
CA VAL A 130 -0.04 -15.26 -6.57
C VAL A 130 0.84 -14.42 -7.51
N PRO A 131 1.27 -14.98 -8.66
CA PRO A 131 1.98 -14.23 -9.68
C PRO A 131 1.26 -12.96 -10.15
N GLU A 132 2.01 -11.98 -10.64
CA GLU A 132 1.42 -10.76 -11.20
C GLU A 132 0.56 -11.06 -12.43
N ASP A 133 0.96 -12.01 -13.27
CA ASP A 133 0.25 -12.46 -14.48
C ASP A 133 -0.75 -13.60 -14.22
N TYR A 134 -1.09 -13.87 -12.96
CA TYR A 134 -1.99 -14.99 -12.61
C TYR A 134 -3.38 -14.83 -13.25
N PRO A 135 -3.87 -15.82 -14.02
CA PRO A 135 -5.14 -15.71 -14.74
C PRO A 135 -6.32 -15.44 -13.82
N TYR A 136 -7.27 -14.61 -14.27
CA TYR A 136 -8.45 -14.26 -13.48
C TYR A 136 -9.29 -15.49 -13.11
N GLU A 137 -9.48 -16.42 -14.05
CA GLU A 137 -10.25 -17.65 -13.83
C GLU A 137 -9.59 -18.49 -12.73
N ASP A 138 -8.28 -18.70 -12.79
CA ASP A 138 -7.52 -19.43 -11.77
C ASP A 138 -7.56 -18.71 -10.41
N PHE A 139 -7.54 -17.38 -10.41
CA PHE A 139 -7.65 -16.58 -9.20
C PHE A 139 -9.04 -16.70 -8.55
N ARG A 140 -10.11 -16.66 -9.36
CA ARG A 140 -11.48 -16.90 -8.88
C ARG A 140 -11.62 -18.31 -8.33
N ASP A 141 -11.11 -19.29 -9.06
CA ASP A 141 -11.22 -20.69 -8.69
C ASP A 141 -10.44 -21.00 -7.40
N LEU A 142 -9.33 -20.31 -7.13
CA LEU A 142 -8.63 -20.39 -5.85
C LEU A 142 -9.55 -20.07 -4.64
N TYR A 143 -10.41 -19.05 -4.74
CA TYR A 143 -11.39 -18.75 -3.69
C TYR A 143 -12.52 -19.78 -3.62
N LEU A 144 -12.94 -20.32 -4.76
CA LEU A 144 -13.95 -21.39 -4.79
C LEU A 144 -13.41 -22.66 -4.14
N GLU A 145 -12.15 -23.02 -4.39
CA GLU A 145 -11.47 -24.14 -3.72
C GLU A 145 -11.35 -23.90 -2.21
N ALA A 146 -10.97 -22.70 -1.78
CA ALA A 146 -10.93 -22.37 -0.35
C ALA A 146 -12.30 -22.53 0.32
N TRP A 147 -13.36 -22.08 -0.35
CA TRP A 147 -14.73 -22.25 0.15
C TRP A 147 -15.15 -23.72 0.20
N ARG A 148 -14.86 -24.50 -0.85
CA ARG A 148 -15.14 -25.96 -0.91
C ARG A 148 -14.40 -26.72 0.19
N ALA A 149 -13.17 -26.33 0.50
CA ALA A 149 -12.37 -26.88 1.60
C ALA A 149 -12.84 -26.43 3.00
N GLY A 150 -13.86 -25.56 3.09
CA GLY A 150 -14.36 -25.05 4.37
C GLY A 150 -13.38 -24.12 5.07
N LEU A 151 -12.52 -23.42 4.33
CA LEU A 151 -11.59 -22.46 4.92
C LEU A 151 -12.34 -21.26 5.50
N LYS A 152 -11.95 -20.86 6.72
CA LYS A 152 -12.52 -19.73 7.47
C LYS A 152 -12.14 -18.39 6.83
N GLY A 153 -11.03 -18.36 6.08
CA GLY A 153 -10.55 -17.20 5.35
C GLY A 153 -9.35 -17.54 4.48
N LEU A 154 -9.12 -16.69 3.48
CA LEU A 154 -8.00 -16.78 2.56
C LEU A 154 -7.46 -15.37 2.30
N ALA A 155 -6.18 -15.14 2.60
CA ALA A 155 -5.49 -13.91 2.25
C ALA A 155 -4.60 -14.16 1.03
N THR A 156 -4.78 -13.38 -0.03
CA THR A 156 -3.93 -13.46 -1.23
C THR A 156 -3.08 -12.20 -1.36
N TYR A 157 -1.84 -12.35 -1.76
CA TYR A 157 -0.99 -11.24 -2.17
C TYR A 157 -0.60 -11.40 -3.62
N ARG A 158 -1.01 -10.43 -4.44
CA ARG A 158 -0.60 -10.29 -5.83
C ARG A 158 0.34 -9.09 -5.93
N PRO A 159 1.61 -9.27 -6.34
CA PRO A 159 2.50 -8.16 -6.63
C PRO A 159 1.83 -7.21 -7.62
N ASN A 160 1.94 -5.91 -7.38
CA ASN A 160 1.60 -4.89 -8.36
C ASN A 160 2.56 -3.72 -8.22
N ALA A 161 2.70 -2.94 -9.29
CA ALA A 161 3.58 -1.79 -9.36
C ALA A 161 3.31 -0.69 -8.30
N VAL A 162 2.17 -0.75 -7.60
CA VAL A 162 1.72 0.27 -6.63
C VAL A 162 2.04 -0.11 -5.17
N LEU A 163 1.92 -1.39 -4.82
CA LEU A 163 2.14 -1.91 -3.47
C LEU A 163 3.63 -2.15 -3.21
N GLY A 164 4.42 -2.45 -4.25
CA GLY A 164 5.82 -2.85 -4.11
C GLY A 164 5.96 -4.16 -3.33
N SER A 165 7.07 -4.88 -3.53
CA SER A 165 7.39 -5.96 -2.59
C SER A 165 7.82 -5.32 -1.26
N VAL A 166 7.16 -5.69 -0.17
CA VAL A 166 7.52 -5.21 1.19
C VAL A 166 8.95 -5.66 1.56
N LEU A 167 9.45 -6.70 0.88
CA LEU A 167 10.80 -7.23 0.95
C LEU A 167 11.44 -7.14 -0.44
N SER A 168 12.50 -6.34 -0.59
CA SER A 168 13.29 -6.35 -1.81
C SER A 168 14.21 -7.56 -1.79
N VAL A 169 13.99 -8.49 -2.72
CA VAL A 169 14.93 -9.56 -3.01
C VAL A 169 16.09 -8.93 -3.79
N ALA A 170 17.33 -9.26 -3.45
CA ALA A 170 18.45 -8.91 -4.33
C ALA A 170 18.25 -9.66 -5.66
N PRO A 171 18.33 -9.01 -6.83
CA PRO A 171 18.18 -9.73 -8.08
C PRO A 171 19.18 -10.87 -8.13
N ALA A 172 18.73 -12.06 -8.53
CA ALA A 172 19.63 -13.15 -8.84
C ALA A 172 20.61 -12.66 -9.91
N GLU A 173 21.91 -12.90 -9.70
CA GLU A 173 22.93 -12.64 -10.71
C GLU A 173 22.69 -13.60 -11.88
N ASP A 174 21.86 -13.17 -12.84
CA ASP A 174 21.75 -13.84 -14.12
C ASP A 174 23.02 -13.56 -14.93
N VAL A 175 23.68 -14.66 -15.28
CA VAL A 175 24.85 -14.71 -16.13
C VAL A 175 24.50 -14.12 -17.49
N ALA A 176 25.07 -12.94 -17.75
CA ALA A 176 25.26 -12.26 -19.04
C ALA A 176 24.44 -12.78 -20.24
N SER A 177 23.42 -12.01 -20.63
CA SER A 177 22.97 -11.95 -22.03
C SER A 177 22.31 -10.62 -22.34
N ALA A 178 22.97 -9.84 -23.21
CA ALA A 178 22.50 -8.69 -23.99
C ALA A 178 21.93 -7.48 -23.22
N ALA A 179 22.44 -6.29 -23.54
CA ALA A 179 22.04 -5.02 -22.95
C ALA A 179 20.50 -4.88 -22.88
N PRO A 180 19.91 -4.66 -21.69
CA PRO A 180 18.48 -4.46 -21.61
C PRO A 180 18.14 -3.10 -22.20
N LEU A 181 17.18 -3.09 -23.12
CA LEU A 181 16.35 -1.91 -23.38
C LEU A 181 15.90 -1.36 -22.02
N VAL A 182 16.17 -0.08 -21.77
CA VAL A 182 15.82 0.60 -20.51
C VAL A 182 14.34 0.34 -20.24
N ALA A 183 14.03 -0.39 -19.17
CA ALA A 183 12.65 -0.64 -18.76
C ALA A 183 11.92 0.71 -18.61
N ASP A 184 10.67 0.80 -19.08
CA ASP A 184 9.85 2.01 -18.91
C ASP A 184 9.74 2.35 -17.41
N ASP A 185 10.37 3.45 -17.00
CA ASP A 185 10.26 4.07 -15.67
C ASP A 185 9.52 5.39 -15.86
N ASP A 186 8.18 5.33 -15.89
CA ASP A 186 7.35 6.50 -16.15
C ASP A 186 7.57 7.58 -15.06
N PRO A 187 8.22 8.71 -15.41
CA PRO A 187 8.53 9.76 -14.43
C PRO A 187 7.26 10.42 -13.85
N LEU A 188 6.10 10.36 -14.52
CA LEU A 188 4.84 10.88 -13.98
C LEU A 188 4.27 10.01 -12.86
N ARG A 189 4.54 8.71 -12.88
CA ARG A 189 4.06 7.73 -11.89
C ARG A 189 5.10 7.34 -10.85
N LYS A 190 6.34 7.80 -11.00
CA LYS A 190 7.44 7.58 -10.05
C LYS A 190 7.03 7.90 -8.62
N ARG A 191 7.32 7.04 -7.66
CA ARG A 191 6.93 7.23 -6.25
C ARG A 191 8.08 7.78 -5.42
N PHE A 192 7.77 8.76 -4.57
CA PHE A 192 8.70 9.33 -3.60
C PHE A 192 8.17 9.08 -2.19
N GLU A 193 8.91 8.31 -1.38
CA GLU A 193 8.51 8.00 0.01
C GLU A 193 8.54 9.25 0.91
N HIS A 194 9.50 10.14 0.68
CA HIS A 194 9.68 11.38 1.43
C HIS A 194 10.03 12.55 0.49
N ARG A 195 9.85 13.76 1.00
CA ARG A 195 10.37 14.96 0.32
C ARG A 195 11.90 14.89 0.27
N PRO A 196 12.53 15.05 -0.91
CA PRO A 196 13.98 15.14 -1.02
C PRO A 196 14.56 16.31 -0.22
N LEU A 197 15.78 16.13 0.29
CA LEU A 197 16.55 17.23 0.89
C LEU A 197 16.91 18.25 -0.20
N GLY A 198 16.61 19.52 0.05
CA GLY A 198 16.92 20.62 -0.88
C GLY A 198 15.74 21.53 -1.19
N GLU A 199 15.96 22.41 -2.15
CA GLU A 199 14.98 23.40 -2.59
C GLU A 199 14.06 22.78 -3.66
N LEU A 200 12.79 23.19 -3.64
CA LEU A 200 11.83 22.85 -4.68
C LEU A 200 11.33 24.14 -5.33
N GLU A 201 11.32 24.18 -6.66
CA GLU A 201 10.69 25.28 -7.38
C GLU A 201 9.20 25.29 -7.06
N SER A 202 8.67 26.45 -6.71
CA SER A 202 7.28 26.57 -6.26
C SER A 202 6.59 27.75 -6.91
N VAL A 203 5.36 27.56 -7.36
CA VAL A 203 4.49 28.61 -7.87
C VAL A 203 3.49 28.96 -6.78
N THR A 204 3.46 30.23 -6.36
CA THR A 204 2.45 30.74 -5.44
C THR A 204 1.50 31.68 -6.16
N SER A 205 0.19 31.40 -6.07
CA SER A 205 -0.86 32.27 -6.58
C SER A 205 -1.68 32.84 -5.43
N LYS A 206 -1.83 34.17 -5.43
CA LYS A 206 -2.84 34.85 -4.62
C LYS A 206 -4.19 34.70 -5.32
N ILE A 207 -5.17 34.15 -4.63
CA ILE A 207 -6.52 33.96 -5.13
C ILE A 207 -7.52 34.76 -4.30
N GLU A 208 -8.58 35.20 -4.95
CA GLU A 208 -9.73 35.82 -4.31
C GLU A 208 -10.99 35.02 -4.63
N TYR A 209 -11.82 34.81 -3.62
CA TYR A 209 -13.09 34.12 -3.76
C TYR A 209 -14.14 34.78 -2.87
N SER A 210 -15.40 34.70 -3.27
CA SER A 210 -16.52 35.30 -2.55
C SER A 210 -17.44 34.22 -2.02
N THR A 211 -17.79 34.32 -0.74
CA THR A 211 -18.71 33.44 -0.02
C THR A 211 -19.87 34.27 0.55
N GLN A 212 -20.84 33.63 1.18
CA GLN A 212 -21.88 34.34 1.94
C GLN A 212 -21.32 35.20 3.09
N GLU A 213 -20.16 34.82 3.65
CA GLU A 213 -19.45 35.56 4.71
C GLU A 213 -18.66 36.76 4.15
N GLY A 214 -18.68 36.97 2.83
CA GLY A 214 -17.97 38.04 2.15
C GLY A 214 -16.78 37.56 1.30
N ARG A 215 -15.97 38.53 0.86
CA ARG A 215 -14.76 38.29 0.06
C ARG A 215 -13.62 37.80 0.93
N LYS A 216 -12.95 36.75 0.47
CA LYS A 216 -11.80 36.12 1.11
C LYS A 216 -10.61 36.07 0.15
N THR A 217 -9.42 36.08 0.70
CA THR A 217 -8.15 35.96 -0.03
C THR A 217 -7.37 34.78 0.52
N ALA A 218 -6.81 33.96 -0.36
CA ALA A 218 -5.93 32.87 0.01
C ALA A 218 -4.68 32.83 -0.88
N TYR A 219 -3.62 32.25 -0.36
CA TYR A 219 -2.40 31.97 -1.12
C TYR A 219 -2.32 30.47 -1.34
N LEU A 220 -2.23 30.04 -2.59
CA LEU A 220 -2.04 28.65 -2.95
C LEU A 220 -0.63 28.49 -3.48
N THR A 221 0.13 27.55 -2.93
CA THR A 221 1.49 27.24 -3.36
C THR A 221 1.55 25.80 -3.83
N VAL A 222 2.10 25.59 -5.02
CA VAL A 222 2.40 24.26 -5.55
C VAL A 222 3.90 24.17 -5.77
N SER A 223 4.55 23.22 -5.11
CA SER A 223 5.96 22.87 -5.32
C SER A 223 6.06 21.78 -6.37
N PHE A 224 7.09 21.85 -7.21
CA PHE A 224 7.34 20.93 -8.32
C PHE A 224 8.66 20.19 -8.10
N LEU A 225 8.71 18.96 -8.61
CA LEU A 225 9.89 18.12 -8.62
C LEU A 225 10.16 17.66 -10.05
N ARG A 226 11.43 17.67 -10.45
CA ARG A 226 11.89 17.03 -11.68
C ARG A 226 12.10 15.54 -11.41
N ALA A 227 11.28 14.72 -12.05
CA ALA A 227 11.40 13.27 -12.02
C ALA A 227 12.08 12.81 -13.31
N GLU A 228 13.22 12.15 -13.16
CA GLU A 228 13.91 11.47 -14.26
C GLU A 228 13.37 10.05 -14.39
N GLY A 229 13.21 9.59 -15.63
CA GLY A 229 12.69 8.28 -15.95
C GLY A 229 12.99 7.89 -17.40
N ALA A 230 12.42 6.77 -17.83
CA ALA A 230 12.50 6.29 -19.20
C ALA A 230 11.09 6.09 -19.75
N TRP A 231 10.85 6.64 -20.94
CA TRP A 231 9.58 6.49 -21.65
C TRP A 231 9.87 6.18 -23.12
N GLU A 232 9.33 5.07 -23.62
CA GLU A 232 9.56 4.57 -24.98
C GLU A 232 11.07 4.42 -25.30
N GLY A 233 11.83 3.93 -24.33
CA GLY A 233 13.28 3.70 -24.46
C GLY A 233 14.14 4.96 -24.51
N ARG A 234 13.57 6.15 -24.27
CA ARG A 234 14.31 7.42 -24.14
C ARG A 234 14.32 7.88 -22.69
N GLN A 235 15.47 8.39 -22.25
CA GLN A 235 15.52 9.12 -20.98
C GLN A 235 14.72 10.41 -21.10
N VAL A 236 13.77 10.60 -20.19
CA VAL A 236 12.90 11.76 -20.12
C VAL A 236 12.94 12.32 -18.70
N THR A 237 12.93 13.64 -18.61
CA THR A 237 12.78 14.35 -17.34
C THR A 237 11.47 15.11 -17.38
N VAL A 238 10.56 14.81 -16.46
CA VAL A 238 9.27 15.47 -16.36
C VAL A 238 9.22 16.26 -15.07
N GLU A 239 8.89 17.54 -15.18
CA GLU A 239 8.53 18.35 -14.03
C GLU A 239 7.07 18.08 -13.67
N ARG A 240 6.82 17.71 -12.42
CA ARG A 240 5.48 17.42 -11.94
C ARG A 240 5.24 18.05 -10.57
N PRO A 241 3.99 18.41 -10.23
CA PRO A 241 3.64 18.84 -8.90
C PRO A 241 3.99 17.77 -7.87
N PHE A 242 4.45 18.24 -6.72
CA PHE A 242 5.03 17.41 -5.67
C PHE A 242 4.40 17.71 -4.30
N GLU A 243 4.18 18.99 -3.98
CA GLU A 243 3.50 19.39 -2.75
C GLU A 243 2.54 20.55 -3.00
N PHE A 244 1.46 20.58 -2.23
CA PHE A 244 0.41 21.57 -2.26
C PHE A 244 0.28 22.20 -0.88
N PHE A 245 0.29 23.52 -0.82
CA PHE A 245 0.20 24.28 0.41
C PHE A 245 -0.80 25.42 0.27
N MET A 246 -1.45 25.71 1.39
CA MET A 246 -2.15 26.97 1.60
C MET A 246 -1.64 27.55 2.91
N PRO A 247 -0.74 28.56 2.89
CA PRO A 247 -0.22 29.18 4.10
C PRO A 247 -1.38 29.73 4.93
N ALA A 248 -1.56 29.19 6.14
CA ALA A 248 -2.68 29.55 6.99
C ALA A 248 -2.27 30.67 7.96
N ASN A 249 -3.11 31.69 8.05
CA ASN A 249 -3.09 32.63 9.18
C ASN A 249 -4.46 32.78 9.85
N GLN A 250 -5.41 31.84 9.66
CA GLN A 250 -6.82 32.07 9.98
C GLN A 250 -7.53 30.86 10.63
N ARG A 251 -8.31 31.14 11.69
CA ARG A 251 -8.76 30.21 12.74
C ARG A 251 -10.17 29.61 12.54
N THR A 252 -10.68 29.48 11.31
CA THR A 252 -12.08 29.04 11.06
C THR A 252 -12.22 27.58 10.62
N GLY A 253 -13.41 26.98 10.81
CA GLY A 253 -13.66 25.55 10.56
C GLY A 253 -13.44 25.07 9.11
N GLY A 254 -13.74 25.91 8.11
CA GLY A 254 -13.51 25.58 6.69
C GLY A 254 -12.03 25.32 6.36
N HIS A 255 -11.12 25.94 7.11
CA HIS A 255 -9.67 25.80 6.89
C HIS A 255 -9.11 24.44 7.32
N GLN A 256 -9.75 23.74 8.26
CA GLN A 256 -9.32 22.41 8.69
C GLN A 256 -9.45 21.41 7.53
N TRP A 257 -10.57 21.46 6.83
CA TRP A 257 -10.85 20.62 5.65
C TRP A 257 -9.92 20.95 4.48
N ILE A 258 -9.65 22.24 4.26
CA ILE A 258 -8.71 22.66 3.21
C ILE A 258 -7.28 22.19 3.53
N THR A 259 -6.83 22.33 4.78
CA THR A 259 -5.50 21.87 5.20
C THR A 259 -5.37 20.35 5.07
N ALA A 260 -6.40 19.60 5.46
CA ALA A 260 -6.46 18.15 5.26
C ALA A 260 -6.38 17.79 3.76
N SER A 261 -7.12 18.52 2.92
CA SER A 261 -7.11 18.33 1.46
C SER A 261 -5.73 18.59 0.86
N MET A 262 -5.03 19.66 1.26
CA MET A 262 -3.67 19.96 0.79
C MET A 262 -2.68 18.85 1.16
N ARG A 263 -2.80 18.29 2.38
CA ARG A 263 -1.97 17.18 2.85
C ARG A 263 -2.21 15.90 2.05
N LEU A 264 -3.48 15.57 1.80
CA LEU A 264 -3.85 14.40 0.99
C LEU A 264 -3.42 14.57 -0.46
N LEU A 265 -3.61 15.75 -1.06
CA LEU A 265 -3.19 16.04 -2.43
C LEU A 265 -1.67 15.96 -2.60
N SER A 266 -0.91 16.45 -1.61
CA SER A 266 0.55 16.30 -1.57
C SER A 266 0.97 14.83 -1.45
N MET A 267 0.23 14.02 -0.68
CA MET A 267 0.49 12.58 -0.58
C MET A 267 0.25 11.88 -1.92
N VAL A 268 -0.85 12.18 -2.60
CA VAL A 268 -1.16 11.63 -3.94
C VAL A 268 -0.07 12.01 -4.95
N ALA A 269 0.38 13.27 -4.93
CA ALA A 269 1.42 13.76 -5.84
C ALA A 269 2.79 13.08 -5.62
N ARG A 270 3.18 12.88 -4.36
CA ARG A 270 4.39 12.11 -4.01
C ARG A 270 4.29 10.65 -4.43
N ALA A 271 3.10 10.06 -4.32
CA ALA A 271 2.85 8.68 -4.71
C ALA A 271 2.82 8.44 -6.24
N GLY A 272 2.88 9.48 -7.06
CA GLY A 272 2.71 9.36 -8.52
C GLY A 272 1.25 9.10 -8.94
N GLY A 273 0.29 9.46 -8.08
CA GLY A 273 -1.13 9.27 -8.32
C GLY A 273 -1.76 10.31 -9.26
N PRO A 274 -2.98 10.08 -9.76
CA PRO A 274 -3.64 10.94 -10.74
C PRO A 274 -4.17 12.24 -10.11
N ILE A 275 -3.33 13.29 -10.08
CA ILE A 275 -3.67 14.59 -9.48
C ILE A 275 -4.88 15.24 -10.15
N ALA A 276 -5.00 15.12 -11.47
CA ALA A 276 -6.17 15.64 -12.20
C ALA A 276 -7.48 15.03 -11.70
N ARG A 277 -7.48 13.72 -11.40
CA ARG A 277 -8.64 13.03 -10.82
C ARG A 277 -8.89 13.46 -9.39
N ALA A 278 -7.84 13.57 -8.57
CA ALA A 278 -7.99 14.06 -7.20
C ALA A 278 -8.59 15.48 -7.13
N LEU A 279 -8.17 16.37 -8.04
CA LEU A 279 -8.75 17.71 -8.17
C LEU A 279 -10.19 17.68 -8.69
N ALA A 280 -10.52 16.77 -9.61
CA ALA A 280 -11.90 16.57 -10.05
C ALA A 280 -12.79 16.11 -8.89
N ASP A 281 -12.35 15.13 -8.11
CA ASP A 281 -13.10 14.64 -6.94
C ASP A 281 -13.27 15.73 -5.88
N MET A 282 -12.25 16.57 -5.65
CA MET A 282 -12.37 17.74 -4.76
C MET A 282 -13.39 18.78 -5.25
N ARG A 283 -13.66 18.86 -6.56
CA ARG A 283 -14.67 19.78 -7.12
C ARG A 283 -16.11 19.33 -6.88
N GLU A 284 -16.32 18.06 -6.55
CA GLU A 284 -17.63 17.51 -6.20
C GLU A 284 -17.99 17.71 -4.71
N VAL A 285 -17.08 18.30 -3.91
CA VAL A 285 -17.36 18.61 -2.51
C VAL A 285 -18.41 19.72 -2.45
N VAL A 286 -19.57 19.41 -1.85
CA VAL A 286 -20.68 20.33 -1.65
C VAL A 286 -20.73 20.88 -0.23
N TRP A 287 -21.34 22.05 -0.06
CA TRP A 287 -21.49 22.70 1.24
C TRP A 287 -22.81 23.48 1.36
N GLU A 288 -23.40 23.50 2.55
CA GLU A 288 -24.75 24.05 2.77
C GLU A 288 -24.80 25.59 2.85
N LYS A 289 -23.65 26.27 3.08
CA LYS A 289 -23.58 27.75 3.12
C LYS A 289 -23.58 28.42 1.73
N GLY A 290 -24.12 27.74 0.71
CA GLY A 290 -24.32 28.29 -0.63
C GLY A 290 -23.05 28.45 -1.50
N PRO A 291 -23.23 28.97 -2.72
CA PRO A 291 -22.20 28.90 -3.75
C PRO A 291 -21.03 29.85 -3.49
N VAL A 292 -19.83 29.39 -3.84
CA VAL A 292 -18.58 30.13 -3.78
C VAL A 292 -18.20 30.61 -5.18
N ARG A 293 -18.10 31.92 -5.36
CA ARG A 293 -17.63 32.51 -6.63
C ARG A 293 -16.11 32.58 -6.63
N CYS A 294 -15.45 31.90 -7.57
CA CYS A 294 -14.00 31.94 -7.73
C CYS A 294 -13.57 31.72 -9.18
N GLY A 295 -12.73 32.63 -9.70
CA GLY A 295 -12.18 32.56 -11.04
C GLY A 295 -13.17 32.91 -12.16
N HIS A 296 -12.67 32.85 -13.39
CA HIS A 296 -13.42 33.11 -14.62
C HIS A 296 -13.09 32.05 -15.68
N ILE A 297 -14.04 31.77 -16.56
CA ILE A 297 -13.81 31.03 -17.81
C ILE A 297 -13.89 32.03 -18.95
N VAL A 298 -12.92 31.98 -19.85
CA VAL A 298 -12.95 32.73 -21.12
C VAL A 298 -13.70 31.86 -22.12
N ARG A 299 -14.80 32.37 -22.65
CA ARG A 299 -15.54 31.72 -23.76
C ARG A 299 -14.81 31.96 -25.08
N ASP A 300 -15.19 31.22 -26.13
CA ASP A 300 -14.59 31.31 -27.47
C ASP A 300 -14.71 32.71 -28.09
N ASP A 301 -15.66 33.52 -27.61
CA ASP A 301 -15.88 34.92 -27.97
C ASP A 301 -15.03 35.93 -27.15
N GLY A 302 -14.16 35.44 -26.26
CA GLY A 302 -13.30 36.25 -25.40
C GLY A 302 -13.98 36.78 -24.13
N VAL A 303 -15.27 36.50 -23.91
CA VAL A 303 -16.02 36.98 -22.74
C VAL A 303 -15.61 36.20 -21.49
N GLN A 304 -15.27 36.91 -20.42
CA GLN A 304 -14.96 36.33 -19.12
C GLN A 304 -16.23 36.13 -18.30
N VAL A 305 -16.59 34.88 -18.04
CA VAL A 305 -17.75 34.51 -17.22
C VAL A 305 -17.29 34.04 -15.84
N PRO A 306 -17.84 34.59 -14.75
CA PRO A 306 -17.49 34.15 -13.40
C PRO A 306 -17.93 32.71 -13.15
N VAL A 307 -17.10 31.95 -12.44
CA VAL A 307 -17.41 30.56 -12.06
C VAL A 307 -17.90 30.49 -10.62
N TYR A 308 -18.94 29.69 -10.41
CA TYR A 308 -19.51 29.38 -9.12
C TYR A 308 -19.28 27.90 -8.82
N HIS A 309 -18.99 27.60 -7.55
CA HIS A 309 -18.66 26.27 -7.04
C HIS A 309 -19.48 25.98 -5.79
N ASP A 310 -19.76 24.71 -5.51
CA ASP A 310 -20.65 24.33 -4.41
C ASP A 310 -19.97 24.36 -3.02
N SER A 311 -18.65 24.57 -2.97
CA SER A 311 -17.90 24.75 -1.72
C SER A 311 -16.59 25.52 -1.90
N GLU A 312 -15.99 25.95 -0.78
CA GLU A 312 -14.64 26.54 -0.78
C GLU A 312 -13.58 25.53 -1.26
N VAL A 313 -13.76 24.24 -0.95
CA VAL A 313 -12.85 23.16 -1.40
C VAL A 313 -12.90 23.02 -2.92
N ALA A 314 -14.09 23.03 -3.51
CA ALA A 314 -14.28 22.95 -4.95
C ALA A 314 -13.68 24.16 -5.68
N ALA A 315 -13.90 25.37 -5.14
CA ALA A 315 -13.30 26.60 -5.66
C ALA A 315 -11.76 26.55 -5.63
N ILE A 316 -11.16 26.07 -4.54
CA ILE A 316 -9.71 25.92 -4.41
C ILE A 316 -9.18 24.87 -5.39
N ALA A 317 -9.86 23.73 -5.54
CA ALA A 317 -9.48 22.68 -6.48
C ALA A 317 -9.47 23.20 -7.93
N PHE A 318 -10.48 23.99 -8.31
CA PHE A 318 -10.51 24.67 -9.61
C PHE A 318 -9.31 25.60 -9.80
N MET A 319 -8.95 26.39 -8.78
CA MET A 319 -7.79 27.29 -8.87
C MET A 319 -6.46 26.55 -8.95
N LEU A 320 -6.29 25.46 -8.20
CA LEU A 320 -5.11 24.59 -8.30
C LEU A 320 -5.01 23.98 -9.69
N GLN A 321 -6.11 23.48 -10.25
CA GLN A 321 -6.14 22.95 -11.62
C GLN A 321 -5.68 24.01 -12.64
N ARG A 322 -6.16 25.26 -12.52
CA ARG A 322 -5.72 26.37 -13.38
C ARG A 322 -4.25 26.73 -13.17
N MET A 323 -3.71 26.59 -11.97
CA MET A 323 -2.27 26.77 -11.72
C MET A 323 -1.45 25.70 -12.44
N LEU A 324 -1.85 24.44 -12.36
CA LEU A 324 -1.17 23.32 -13.02
C LEU A 324 -1.18 23.48 -14.54
N ILE A 325 -2.35 23.78 -15.12
CA ILE A 325 -2.49 24.02 -16.58
C ILE A 325 -1.57 25.16 -17.04
N ARG A 326 -1.50 26.27 -16.29
CA ARG A 326 -0.61 27.40 -16.63
C ARG A 326 0.87 27.04 -16.53
N ARG A 327 1.22 26.06 -15.69
CA ARG A 327 2.58 25.54 -15.55
C ARG A 327 2.91 24.45 -16.57
N GLY A 328 1.94 24.03 -17.39
CA GLY A 328 2.12 23.01 -18.42
C GLY A 328 2.01 21.57 -17.91
N PHE A 329 1.37 21.36 -16.76
CA PHE A 329 1.05 20.03 -16.22
C PHE A 329 -0.40 19.63 -16.50
#